data_AF-A0A7T8K8F9-F1
#
_entry.id   AF-A0A7T8K8F9-F1
#
_cell.length_a   1.000
_cell.length_b   1.000
_cell.length_c   1.000
_cell.angle_alpha   90.00
_cell.angle_beta   90.00
_cell.angle_gamma   90.00
#
_symmetry.space_group_name_H-M   'P 1'
#
loop_
_entity.id
_entity.type
_entity.pdbx_description
1 polymer ?
#
loop_
_entity_poly.entity_id
_entity_poly.type
_entity_poly.pdbx_seq_one_letter_code
_entity_poly.pdbx_strand_id
1 'polypeptide(L)' 'MKKTLVEFEIDLNKMPLGKLSRKQIEKAYSILNEAQGLLETKSESKVIDATNRFFTLIPMTLE' A
#
# COMPACT_ATOMS: atom_id res chain seq x y z
N MET A 1 -8.81 -3.34 -15.87
CA MET A 1 -8.25 -3.50 -14.50
C MET A 1 -6.80 -3.95 -14.50
N LYS A 2 -6.42 -5.09 -15.12
CA LYS A 2 -5.00 -5.53 -15.14
C LYS A 2 -4.02 -4.48 -15.67
N LYS A 3 -4.32 -3.84 -16.81
CA LYS A 3 -3.46 -2.80 -17.43
C LYS A 3 -3.16 -1.62 -16.49
N THR A 4 -4.18 -1.12 -15.82
CA THR A 4 -4.09 -0.01 -14.86
C THR A 4 -3.26 -0.37 -13.62
N LEU A 5 -3.35 -1.61 -13.14
CA LEU A 5 -2.54 -2.05 -11.99
C LEU A 5 -1.06 -2.19 -12.36
N VAL A 6 -0.75 -2.59 -13.59
CA VAL A 6 0.63 -2.60 -14.13
C VAL A 6 1.16 -1.17 -14.27
N GLU A 7 0.34 -0.22 -14.70
CA GLU A 7 0.70 1.21 -14.77
C GLU A 7 0.99 1.83 -13.40
N PHE A 8 0.44 1.26 -12.32
CA PHE A 8 0.75 1.64 -10.93
C PHE A 8 1.89 0.82 -10.31
N GLU A 9 2.67 0.09 -11.11
CA GLU A 9 3.82 -0.72 -10.66
C GLU A 9 3.47 -1.78 -9.60
N ILE A 10 2.21 -2.24 -9.60
CA ILE A 10 1.77 -3.32 -8.71
C ILE A 10 2.24 -4.65 -9.30
N ASP A 11 3.01 -5.41 -8.51
CA ASP A 11 3.56 -6.70 -8.93
C ASP A 11 2.46 -7.76 -9.00
N LEU A 12 1.92 -7.95 -10.20
CA LEU A 12 0.90 -8.96 -10.48
C LEU A 12 1.43 -10.40 -10.47
N ASN A 13 2.75 -10.63 -10.40
CA ASN A 13 3.34 -11.97 -10.29
C ASN A 13 3.46 -12.40 -8.82
N LYS A 14 3.77 -11.45 -7.91
CA LYS A 14 3.72 -11.68 -6.45
C LYS A 14 2.29 -11.68 -5.90
N MET A 15 1.34 -11.13 -6.64
CA MET A 15 -0.08 -11.19 -6.30
C MET A 15 -0.81 -12.17 -7.23
N PRO A 16 -1.19 -13.40 -6.79
CA PRO A 16 -2.07 -14.22 -7.61
C PRO A 16 -3.36 -13.42 -7.83
N LEU A 17 -3.69 -13.17 -9.10
CA LEU A 17 -4.72 -12.26 -9.63
C LEU A 17 -6.14 -12.36 -9.02
N GLY A 18 -6.36 -13.27 -8.07
CA GLY A 18 -7.58 -13.39 -7.26
C GLY A 18 -7.49 -12.86 -5.82
N LYS A 19 -6.35 -12.28 -5.37
CA LYS A 19 -6.18 -11.88 -3.96
C LYS A 19 -6.42 -10.41 -3.63
N LEU A 20 -6.31 -9.45 -4.57
CA LEU A 20 -6.57 -8.03 -4.30
C LEU A 20 -8.06 -7.80 -4.01
N SER A 21 -8.46 -8.06 -2.78
CA SER A 21 -9.84 -7.93 -2.34
C SER A 21 -10.16 -6.48 -2.01
N ARG A 22 -11.42 -6.09 -2.15
CA ARG A 22 -11.93 -4.79 -1.67
C ARG A 22 -11.48 -4.51 -0.23
N LYS A 23 -11.49 -5.52 0.64
CA LYS A 23 -11.05 -5.42 2.04
C LYS A 23 -9.57 -5.05 2.18
N GLN A 24 -8.70 -5.56 1.31
CA GLN A 24 -7.28 -5.18 1.34
C GLN A 24 -7.07 -3.74 0.87
N ILE A 25 -7.81 -3.31 -0.16
CA ILE A 25 -7.78 -1.92 -0.63
C ILE A 25 -8.27 -0.98 0.47
N GLU A 26 -9.40 -1.29 1.12
CA GLU A 26 -9.93 -0.52 2.26
C GLU A 26 -8.94 -0.44 3.41
N LYS A 27 -8.27 -1.55 3.75
CA LYS A 27 -7.23 -1.58 4.78
C LYS A 27 -6.00 -0.74 4.39
N ALA A 28 -5.60 -0.75 3.11
CA ALA A 28 -4.51 0.06 2.62
C ALA A 28 -4.83 1.56 2.72
N TYR A 29 -6.05 1.97 2.35
CA TYR A 29 -6.52 3.35 2.54
C TYR A 29 -6.50 3.80 4.00
N SER A 30 -6.90 2.91 4.93
CA SER A 30 -6.83 3.22 6.35
C SER A 30 -5.39 3.50 6.83
N ILE A 31 -4.42 2.76 6.32
CA ILE A 31 -2.99 2.96 6.65
C ILE A 31 -2.49 4.27 6.06
N LEU A 32 -2.91 4.65 4.85
CA LEU A 32 -2.54 5.95 4.26
C LEU A 32 -3.12 7.13 5.04
N ASN A 33 -4.37 7.03 5.50
CA ASN A 33 -4.97 8.06 6.37
C ASN A 33 -4.23 8.18 7.71
N GLU A 34 -3.80 7.06 8.29
CA GLU A 34 -2.96 7.05 9.50
C GLU A 34 -1.62 7.76 9.22
N ALA A 35 -0.93 7.41 8.14
CA ALA A 35 0.32 8.03 7.74
C ALA A 35 0.17 9.54 7.52
N GLN A 36 -0.93 9.99 6.92
CA GLN A 36 -1.22 11.41 6.71
C GLN A 36 -1.35 12.18 8.04
N GLY A 37 -2.07 11.64 9.03
CA GLY A 37 -2.14 12.25 10.36
C GLY A 37 -0.79 12.24 11.09
N LEU A 38 0.03 11.21 10.88
CA LEU A 38 1.37 11.12 11.48
C LEU A 38 2.34 12.15 10.90
N LEU A 39 2.20 12.52 9.63
CA LEU A 39 2.98 13.58 8.99
C LEU A 39 2.74 14.95 9.66
N GLU A 40 1.50 15.24 10.09
CA GLU A 40 1.18 16.47 10.83
C GLU A 40 1.90 16.53 12.19
N THR A 41 2.12 15.38 12.82
CA THR A 41 2.81 15.27 14.12
C THR A 41 4.34 15.16 14.01
N LYS A 42 4.91 15.20 12.80
CA LYS A 42 6.35 15.05 12.51
C LYS A 42 7.00 13.81 13.13
N SER A 43 6.24 12.73 13.33
CA SER A 43 6.75 11.50 13.92
C SER A 43 7.30 10.56 12.84
N GLU A 44 8.55 10.80 12.44
CA GLU A 44 9.21 10.09 11.33
C GLU A 44 9.22 8.56 11.52
N SER A 45 9.48 8.07 12.73
CA SER A 45 9.48 6.63 13.03
C SER A 45 8.12 5.97 12.80
N LYS A 46 7.03 6.66 13.13
CA LYS A 46 5.67 6.16 12.92
C LYS A 46 5.27 6.21 11.45
N VAL A 47 5.73 7.23 10.72
CA VAL A 47 5.52 7.33 9.27
C VAL A 47 6.24 6.17 8.56
N ILE A 48 7.48 5.86 8.95
CA ILE A 48 8.23 4.72 8.40
C ILE A 48 7.49 3.41 8.68
N ASP A 49 7.01 3.19 9.91
CA ASP A 49 6.23 1.99 10.26
C ASP A 49 4.95 1.86 9.42
N ALA A 50 4.15 2.93 9.33
CA ALA A 50 2.92 2.93 8.53
C ALA A 50 3.20 2.64 7.05
N THR A 51 4.28 3.21 6.50
CA THR A 51 4.70 3.02 5.12
C THR A 51 5.15 1.58 4.85
N ASN A 52 5.92 0.98 5.77
CA ASN A 52 6.30 -0.43 5.70
C ASN A 52 5.09 -1.38 5.75
N ARG A 53 4.09 -1.07 6.59
CA ARG A 53 2.82 -1.80 6.65
C ARG A 53 2.05 -1.71 5.34
N PHE A 54 2.04 -0.54 4.70
CA PHE A 54 1.40 -0.36 3.39
C PHE A 54 2.06 -1.23 2.31
N PHE A 55 3.39 -1.19 2.15
CA PHE A 55 4.08 -1.98 1.11
C PHE A 55 4.09 -3.49 1.37
N THR A 56 3.93 -3.91 2.62
CA THR A 56 3.67 -5.32 2.95
C THR A 56 2.28 -5.76 2.50
N LEU A 57 1.28 -4.86 2.62
CA LEU A 57 -0.10 -5.13 2.28
C LEU A 57 -0.37 -5.05 0.77
N ILE A 58 0.27 -4.10 0.10
CA ILE A 58 0.21 -3.85 -1.35
C ILE A 58 1.62 -4.04 -1.91
N PRO A 59 1.93 -5.26 -2.41
CA PRO A 59 3.22 -5.54 -3.04
C PRO A 59 3.40 -4.67 -4.28
N MET A 60 4.39 -3.78 -4.22
CA MET A 60 4.83 -3.00 -5.37
C MET A 60 6.18 -3.52 -5.84
N THR A 61 6.43 -3.47 -7.14
CA THR A 61 7.78 -3.62 -7.69
C THR A 61 8.49 -2.28 -7.50
N LEU A 62 9.37 -2.20 -6.51
CA LEU A 62 10.36 -1.12 -6.44
C LEU A 62 11.49 -1.50 -7.43
N GLU A 63 11.58 -0.77 -8.55
CA GLU A 63 12.77 -0.75 -9.42
C GLU A 63 13.79 0.28 -8.93
#